data_AF-C1N6K0-F1
#
_entry.id   AF-C1N6K0-F1
#
_cell.length_a   1.000
_cell.length_b   1.000
_cell.length_c   1.000
_cell.angle_alpha   90.00
_cell.angle_beta   90.00
_cell.angle_gamma   90.00
#
_symmetry.space_group_name_H-M   'P 1'
#
loop_
_entity.id
_entity.type
_entity.pdbx_description
1 polymer ?
#
loop_
_entity_poly.entity_id
_entity_poly.type
_entity_poly.pdbx_seq_one_letter_code
_entity_poly.pdbx_strand_id
1 'polypeptide(L)'
;MPFNSASDAFQLHPATTSKVPVAAVSIALRATAARRGLADRSPNVRAAAVDMIKRWLDAFEGDVLALLAAVDAETHEDVADAIVAELIACRRIKPAVIAASVAEGTAPGGGLRRAADAPPMTPEAAVYWRVICQSLAAAAGASGSDAATAVGQNQVVSAAVAGEKLDALESALPAEASALLALIASHAKMGAKFVARQLLPLLSLVDLADGATRRGAISLVAAELAAKPAAADDATFDDVAGAVSSHAHGGDGAWERALVATAKMAHGSNAAATASVLEAADALRARDGDDEKAHAQALFLATLLLENLPRNALSTTASEALMETLVRPGVTHEVRPIHWSPYDPVGVVNADP
;
A
#
# COMPACT_ATOMS: atom_id res chain seq x y z
N MET A 1 -5.75 12.54 -40.59
CA MET A 1 -4.53 11.72 -40.69
C MET A 1 -4.26 11.14 -39.31
N PRO A 2 -4.15 9.82 -39.14
CA PRO A 2 -3.97 9.23 -37.82
C PRO A 2 -2.51 9.36 -37.40
N PHE A 3 -2.29 9.82 -36.17
CA PHE A 3 -0.96 9.95 -35.58
C PHE A 3 -0.39 8.56 -35.31
N ASN A 4 0.69 8.23 -36.01
CA ASN A 4 1.32 6.91 -36.01
C ASN A 4 2.76 7.04 -35.49
N SER A 5 2.93 7.26 -34.18
CA SER A 5 4.21 7.09 -33.46
C SER A 5 4.02 7.43 -31.97
N ALA A 6 4.36 6.50 -31.08
CA ALA A 6 4.40 6.69 -29.63
C ALA A 6 5.39 7.79 -29.18
N SER A 7 6.25 8.27 -30.09
CA SER A 7 7.20 9.35 -29.83
C SER A 7 6.55 10.74 -29.89
N ASP A 8 5.46 10.93 -30.64
CA ASP A 8 4.80 12.24 -30.78
C ASP A 8 3.80 12.52 -29.65
N ALA A 9 3.30 11.48 -28.99
CA ALA A 9 2.54 11.61 -27.74
C ALA A 9 3.42 12.05 -26.55
N PHE A 10 4.74 11.98 -26.70
CA PHE A 10 5.73 12.19 -25.62
C PHE A 10 6.13 13.65 -25.41
N GLN A 11 5.66 14.58 -26.26
CA GLN A 11 5.88 16.03 -26.13
C GLN A 11 4.69 16.78 -25.53
N LEU A 12 3.89 16.15 -24.68
CA LEU A 12 2.93 16.88 -23.87
C LEU A 12 3.67 17.60 -22.72
N HIS A 13 4.24 18.75 -23.06
CA HIS A 13 4.68 19.75 -22.07
C HIS A 13 3.52 20.05 -21.09
N PRO A 14 3.79 20.41 -19.82
CA PRO A 14 2.79 20.86 -18.83
C PRO A 14 1.92 22.05 -19.30
N ALA A 15 2.26 22.68 -20.44
CA ALA A 15 1.47 23.71 -21.08
C ALA A 15 0.18 23.17 -21.75
N THR A 16 0.15 21.94 -22.24
CA THR A 16 -1.04 21.38 -22.92
C THR A 16 -2.10 20.90 -21.93
N THR A 17 -1.71 20.53 -20.70
CA THR A 17 -2.65 20.13 -19.64
C THR A 17 -3.36 21.33 -18.99
N SER A 18 -2.94 22.57 -19.28
CA SER A 18 -3.54 23.79 -18.70
C SER A 18 -4.92 24.14 -19.25
N LYS A 19 -5.33 23.57 -20.40
CA LYS A 19 -6.58 23.91 -21.10
C LYS A 19 -7.53 22.71 -21.28
N VAL A 20 -7.11 21.52 -20.88
CA VAL A 20 -7.88 20.29 -21.07
C VAL A 20 -8.45 19.86 -19.72
N PRO A 21 -9.76 19.65 -19.58
CA PRO A 21 -10.33 19.11 -18.35
C PRO A 21 -9.66 17.79 -17.97
N VAL A 22 -9.38 17.57 -16.69
CA VAL A 22 -8.70 16.36 -16.20
C VAL A 22 -9.44 15.09 -16.61
N ALA A 23 -10.77 15.14 -16.61
CA ALA A 23 -11.64 14.05 -17.04
C ALA A 23 -11.55 13.71 -18.54
N ALA A 24 -11.09 14.64 -19.39
CA ALA A 24 -10.92 14.41 -20.83
C ALA A 24 -9.60 13.70 -21.19
N VAL A 25 -8.70 13.54 -20.21
CA VAL A 25 -7.43 12.82 -20.35
C VAL A 25 -7.62 11.38 -19.86
N SER A 26 -7.06 10.39 -20.56
CA SER A 26 -7.13 9.00 -20.10
C SER A 26 -6.44 8.83 -18.74
N ILE A 27 -6.90 7.87 -17.93
CA ILE A 27 -6.33 7.58 -16.61
C ILE A 27 -4.83 7.25 -16.72
N ALA A 28 -4.47 6.39 -17.67
CA ALA A 28 -3.08 6.01 -17.92
C ALA A 28 -2.17 7.21 -18.25
N LEU A 29 -2.68 8.19 -19.01
CA LEU A 29 -1.92 9.40 -19.35
C LEU A 29 -1.80 10.34 -18.14
N ARG A 30 -2.87 10.49 -17.34
CA ARG A 30 -2.83 11.23 -16.07
C ARG A 30 -1.78 10.67 -15.12
N ALA A 31 -1.82 9.35 -14.88
CA ALA A 31 -0.88 8.67 -14.00
C ALA A 31 0.56 8.77 -14.53
N THR A 32 0.78 8.58 -15.83
CA THR A 32 2.11 8.68 -16.44
C THR A 32 2.67 10.10 -16.33
N ALA A 33 1.86 11.12 -16.59
CA ALA A 33 2.28 12.52 -16.49
C ALA A 33 2.68 12.89 -15.06
N ALA A 34 1.88 12.49 -14.06
CA ALA A 34 2.21 12.72 -12.65
C ALA A 34 3.47 11.95 -12.23
N ARG A 35 3.58 10.65 -12.54
CA ARG A 35 4.74 9.81 -12.22
C ARG A 35 6.04 10.40 -12.75
N ARG A 36 6.07 10.73 -14.05
CA ARG A 36 7.28 11.26 -14.69
C ARG A 36 7.57 12.67 -14.25
N GLY A 37 6.56 13.53 -14.16
CA GLY A 37 6.72 14.92 -13.78
C GLY A 37 7.24 15.11 -12.36
N LEU A 38 6.69 14.36 -11.40
CA LEU A 38 7.11 14.44 -10.00
C LEU A 38 8.51 13.85 -9.74
N ALA A 39 8.86 12.79 -10.47
CA ALA A 39 10.17 12.14 -10.38
C ALA A 39 11.24 12.76 -11.32
N ASP A 40 10.92 13.85 -12.02
CA ASP A 40 11.85 14.45 -12.98
C ASP A 40 13.05 15.09 -12.26
N ARG A 41 14.25 14.91 -12.84
CA ARG A 41 15.50 15.46 -12.31
C ARG A 41 15.61 16.97 -12.51
N SER A 42 14.90 17.51 -13.51
CA SER A 42 14.86 18.94 -13.79
C SER A 42 13.93 19.65 -12.81
N PRO A 43 14.44 20.61 -12.01
CA PRO A 43 13.61 21.33 -11.05
C PRO A 43 12.48 22.10 -11.73
N ASN A 44 12.68 22.54 -12.97
CA ASN A 44 11.65 23.25 -13.74
C ASN A 44 10.51 22.31 -14.15
N VAL A 45 10.83 21.08 -14.55
CA VAL A 45 9.81 20.08 -14.92
C VAL A 45 9.03 19.64 -13.69
N ARG A 46 9.73 19.37 -12.58
CA ARG A 46 9.09 19.04 -11.31
C ARG A 46 8.18 20.17 -10.82
N ALA A 47 8.62 21.43 -10.87
CA ALA A 47 7.81 22.58 -10.49
C ALA A 47 6.53 22.69 -11.35
N ALA A 48 6.65 22.47 -12.66
CA ALA A 48 5.50 22.49 -13.56
C ALA A 48 4.53 21.32 -13.32
N ALA A 49 5.04 20.14 -12.93
CA ALA A 49 4.21 19.00 -12.54
C ALA A 49 3.46 19.27 -11.22
N VAL A 50 4.12 19.87 -10.24
CA VAL A 50 3.48 20.31 -8.99
C VAL A 50 2.37 21.33 -9.28
N ASP A 51 2.60 22.30 -10.16
CA ASP A 51 1.58 23.28 -10.53
C ASP A 51 0.43 22.66 -11.32
N MET A 52 0.70 21.63 -12.14
CA MET A 52 -0.35 20.83 -12.79
C MET A 52 -1.23 20.12 -11.74
N ILE A 53 -0.64 19.47 -10.74
CA ILE A 53 -1.38 18.78 -9.67
C ILE A 53 -2.22 19.75 -8.85
N LYS A 54 -1.69 20.94 -8.52
CA LYS A 54 -2.48 21.99 -7.83
C LYS A 54 -3.71 22.39 -8.64
N ARG A 55 -3.56 22.58 -9.96
CA ARG A 55 -4.68 22.91 -10.84
C ARG A 55 -5.69 21.78 -10.95
N TRP A 56 -5.23 20.53 -10.95
CA TRP A 56 -6.14 19.38 -10.93
C TRP A 56 -6.94 19.36 -9.63
N LEU A 57 -6.29 19.59 -8.49
CA LEU A 57 -6.98 19.72 -7.20
C LEU A 57 -8.00 20.87 -7.21
N ASP A 58 -7.64 22.03 -7.75
CA ASP A 58 -8.57 23.16 -7.88
C ASP A 58 -9.76 22.83 -8.81
N ALA A 59 -9.54 22.03 -9.86
CA ALA A 59 -10.59 21.57 -10.75
C ALA A 59 -11.56 20.57 -10.10
N PHE A 60 -11.12 19.88 -9.05
CA PHE A 60 -11.96 19.05 -8.17
C PHE A 60 -12.42 19.82 -6.90
N GLU A 61 -12.41 21.16 -6.93
CA GLU A 61 -12.87 22.01 -5.82
C GLU A 61 -12.14 21.75 -4.48
N GLY A 62 -10.90 21.26 -4.54
CA GLY A 62 -10.14 20.89 -3.35
C GLY A 62 -10.41 19.48 -2.84
N ASP A 63 -11.24 18.68 -3.51
CA ASP A 63 -11.47 17.28 -3.14
C ASP A 63 -10.30 16.38 -3.59
N VAL A 64 -9.52 15.96 -2.60
CA VAL A 64 -8.38 15.05 -2.80
C VAL A 64 -8.85 13.65 -3.18
N LEU A 65 -9.99 13.17 -2.67
CA LEU A 65 -10.49 11.83 -2.98
C LEU A 65 -10.94 11.76 -4.44
N ALA A 66 -11.62 12.79 -4.94
CA ALA A 66 -11.98 12.90 -6.35
C ALA A 66 -10.74 12.95 -7.27
N LEU A 67 -9.69 13.66 -6.84
CA LEU A 67 -8.41 13.68 -7.56
C LEU A 67 -7.74 12.30 -7.59
N LEU A 68 -7.75 11.58 -6.47
CA LEU A 68 -7.17 10.23 -6.38
C LEU A 68 -7.97 9.22 -7.21
N ALA A 69 -9.30 9.32 -7.20
CA ALA A 69 -10.16 8.50 -8.06
C ALA A 69 -9.88 8.79 -9.54
N ALA A 70 -9.60 10.05 -9.89
CA ALA A 70 -9.24 10.45 -11.24
C ALA A 70 -7.88 9.90 -11.71
N VAL A 71 -6.98 9.48 -10.83
CA VAL A 71 -5.72 8.82 -11.22
C VAL A 71 -5.78 7.30 -11.09
N ASP A 72 -6.91 6.76 -10.63
CA ASP A 72 -7.07 5.35 -10.27
C ASP A 72 -5.99 4.92 -9.25
N ALA A 73 -6.23 5.30 -7.99
CA ALA A 73 -5.29 5.07 -6.89
C ALA A 73 -5.03 3.58 -6.62
N GLU A 74 -5.93 2.70 -7.05
CA GLU A 74 -5.77 1.25 -6.92
C GLU A 74 -4.70 0.74 -7.89
N THR A 75 -4.82 1.09 -9.18
CA THR A 75 -3.85 0.68 -10.20
C THR A 75 -2.53 1.45 -10.11
N HIS A 76 -2.57 2.73 -9.73
CA HIS A 76 -1.43 3.63 -9.71
C HIS A 76 -1.10 4.13 -8.30
N GLU A 77 -0.99 3.21 -7.34
CA GLU A 77 -0.72 3.51 -5.94
C GLU A 77 0.49 4.42 -5.72
N ASP A 78 1.61 4.16 -6.41
CA ASP A 78 2.83 4.96 -6.28
C ASP A 78 2.64 6.42 -6.72
N VAL A 79 1.76 6.64 -7.70
CA VAL A 79 1.40 7.98 -8.16
C VAL A 79 0.46 8.67 -7.18
N ALA A 80 -0.53 7.94 -6.65
CA ALA A 80 -1.43 8.45 -5.63
C ALA A 80 -0.66 8.89 -4.37
N ASP A 81 0.27 8.06 -3.91
CA ASP A 81 1.18 8.34 -2.79
C ASP A 81 2.00 9.63 -3.04
N ALA A 82 2.64 9.71 -4.21
CA ALA A 82 3.44 10.87 -4.60
C ALA A 82 2.62 12.16 -4.71
N ILE A 83 1.39 12.10 -5.24
CA ILE A 83 0.49 13.26 -5.32
C ILE A 83 0.15 13.78 -3.92
N VAL A 84 -0.28 12.91 -3.00
CA VAL A 84 -0.63 13.34 -1.64
C VAL A 84 0.59 13.90 -0.92
N ALA A 85 1.74 13.23 -1.01
CA ALA A 85 2.99 13.69 -0.41
C ALA A 85 3.38 15.10 -0.93
N GLU A 86 3.25 15.35 -2.22
CA GLU A 86 3.57 16.66 -2.81
C GLU A 86 2.55 17.74 -2.45
N LEU A 87 1.26 17.39 -2.33
CA LEU A 87 0.23 18.31 -1.85
C LEU A 87 0.46 18.72 -0.38
N ILE A 88 0.98 17.81 0.45
CA ILE A 88 1.45 18.13 1.82
C ILE A 88 2.68 19.03 1.76
N ALA A 89 3.69 18.69 0.95
CA ALA A 89 4.92 19.45 0.82
C ALA A 89 4.69 20.90 0.35
N CYS A 90 3.80 21.11 -0.62
CA CYS A 90 3.41 22.43 -1.10
C CYS A 90 2.31 23.11 -0.24
N ARG A 91 1.98 22.54 0.92
CA ARG A 91 1.04 23.07 1.92
C ARG A 91 -0.40 23.27 1.43
N ARG A 92 -0.79 22.58 0.36
CA ARG A 92 -2.18 22.50 -0.08
C ARG A 92 -3.01 21.60 0.83
N ILE A 93 -2.36 20.61 1.45
CA ILE A 93 -2.92 19.79 2.50
C ILE A 93 -2.16 20.08 3.80
N LYS A 94 -2.89 20.28 4.89
CA LYS A 94 -2.33 20.45 6.23
C LYS A 94 -2.70 19.22 7.05
N PRO A 95 -1.79 18.25 7.25
CA PRO A 95 -2.12 16.98 7.91
C PRO A 95 -2.82 17.14 9.27
N ALA A 96 -2.39 18.11 10.09
CA ALA A 96 -3.03 18.37 11.38
C ALA A 96 -4.50 18.83 11.29
N VAL A 97 -4.85 19.62 10.26
CA VAL A 97 -6.24 20.06 10.02
C VAL A 97 -7.10 18.87 9.57
N ILE A 98 -6.53 18.00 8.74
CA ILE A 98 -7.20 16.80 8.26
C ILE A 98 -7.37 15.80 9.41
N ALA A 99 -6.37 15.64 10.28
CA ALA A 99 -6.44 14.79 11.46
C ALA A 99 -7.46 15.24 12.52
N ALA A 100 -7.67 16.56 12.63
CA ALA A 100 -8.70 17.14 13.47
C ALA A 100 -10.10 17.01 12.88
N SER A 101 -10.24 16.56 11.63
CA SER A 101 -11.55 16.33 11.03
C SER A 101 -12.25 15.14 11.68
N VAL A 102 -13.49 15.36 12.13
CA VAL A 102 -14.27 14.45 12.98
C VAL A 102 -14.41 13.06 12.33
N ALA A 103 -14.41 12.03 13.17
CA ALA A 103 -14.89 10.70 12.79
C ALA A 103 -16.32 10.84 12.26
N GLU A 104 -16.54 10.47 11.00
CA GLU A 104 -17.85 10.56 10.31
C GLU A 104 -18.31 11.99 9.95
N GLY A 105 -17.65 12.58 8.95
CA GLY A 105 -18.36 13.33 7.90
C GLY A 105 -18.21 14.87 7.85
N THR A 106 -18.21 15.36 6.61
CA THR A 106 -18.38 16.76 6.16
C THR A 106 -17.29 17.81 6.42
N ALA A 107 -16.05 17.40 6.67
CA ALA A 107 -14.90 18.31 6.61
C ALA A 107 -14.08 18.09 5.32
N PRO A 108 -13.29 19.09 4.85
CA PRO A 108 -12.44 19.03 3.65
C PRO A 108 -11.23 18.08 3.78
N GLY A 109 -11.48 16.90 4.33
CA GLY A 109 -10.54 15.81 4.63
C GLY A 109 -11.21 14.43 4.73
N GLY A 110 -12.52 14.31 4.45
CA GLY A 110 -13.19 13.02 4.24
C GLY A 110 -13.51 12.20 5.50
N GLY A 111 -13.13 12.66 6.71
CA GLY A 111 -13.32 11.88 7.95
C GLY A 111 -12.57 10.56 7.86
N LEU A 112 -11.23 10.63 7.82
CA LEU A 112 -10.35 9.49 7.53
C LEU A 112 -10.46 8.38 8.59
N ARG A 113 -10.73 8.74 9.84
CA ARG A 113 -10.97 7.78 10.90
C ARG A 113 -12.32 7.09 10.68
N ARG A 114 -12.28 5.77 10.55
CA ARG A 114 -13.46 4.90 10.44
C ARG A 114 -13.52 3.91 11.61
N ALA A 115 -14.73 3.64 12.07
CA ALA A 115 -14.99 2.52 12.96
C ALA A 115 -15.02 1.20 12.16
N ALA A 116 -14.80 0.07 12.82
CA ALA A 116 -14.70 -1.24 12.17
C ALA A 116 -16.02 -1.72 11.54
N ASP A 117 -17.15 -1.19 12.01
CA ASP A 117 -18.52 -1.42 11.53
C ASP A 117 -18.98 -0.40 10.47
N ALA A 118 -18.13 0.58 10.12
CA ALA A 118 -18.43 1.54 9.07
C ALA A 118 -18.46 0.88 7.67
N PRO A 119 -19.14 1.49 6.69
CA PRO A 119 -19.08 1.05 5.30
C PRO A 119 -17.63 0.91 4.78
N PRO A 120 -17.40 0.02 3.79
CA PRO A 120 -16.06 -0.21 3.26
C PRO A 120 -15.46 1.10 2.76
N MET A 121 -14.21 1.33 3.12
CA MET A 121 -13.45 2.50 2.70
C MET A 121 -13.08 2.38 1.21
N THR A 122 -13.08 3.50 0.49
CA THR A 122 -12.59 3.51 -0.90
C THR A 122 -11.05 3.43 -0.93
N PRO A 123 -10.44 2.88 -2.01
CA PRO A 123 -8.99 2.85 -2.21
C PRO A 123 -8.32 4.21 -1.99
N GLU A 124 -8.94 5.28 -2.49
CA GLU A 124 -8.47 6.65 -2.37
C GLU A 124 -8.41 7.11 -0.92
N ALA A 125 -9.48 6.83 -0.16
CA ALA A 125 -9.55 7.19 1.25
C ALA A 125 -8.50 6.41 2.07
N ALA A 126 -8.24 5.15 1.71
CA ALA A 126 -7.24 4.32 2.38
C ALA A 126 -5.81 4.81 2.14
N VAL A 127 -5.47 5.12 0.87
CA VAL A 127 -4.17 5.72 0.52
C VAL A 127 -4.02 7.09 1.20
N TYR A 128 -5.06 7.92 1.13
CA TYR A 128 -5.01 9.26 1.69
C TYR A 128 -4.80 9.22 3.21
N TRP A 129 -5.50 8.34 3.92
CA TRP A 129 -5.32 8.15 5.36
C TRP A 129 -3.92 7.66 5.71
N ARG A 130 -3.42 6.64 5.01
CA ARG A 130 -2.06 6.12 5.20
C ARG A 130 -1.02 7.24 5.11
N VAL A 131 -1.04 8.00 4.01
CA VAL A 131 -0.04 9.05 3.74
C VAL A 131 -0.14 10.18 4.77
N ILE A 132 -1.34 10.57 5.19
CA ILE A 132 -1.53 11.60 6.22
C ILE A 132 -0.91 11.16 7.55
N CYS A 133 -1.25 9.97 8.04
CA CYS A 133 -0.69 9.45 9.29
C CYS A 133 0.84 9.27 9.22
N GLN A 134 1.37 8.73 8.11
CA GLN A 134 2.81 8.59 7.92
C GLN A 134 3.52 9.95 7.87
N SER A 135 2.91 10.96 7.24
CA SER A 135 3.47 12.32 7.19
C SER A 135 3.52 12.98 8.58
N LEU A 136 2.48 12.77 9.41
CA LEU A 136 2.43 13.26 10.79
C LEU A 136 3.49 12.57 11.65
N ALA A 137 3.61 11.25 11.54
CA ALA A 137 4.62 10.48 12.26
C ALA A 137 6.05 10.90 11.88
N ALA A 138 6.33 11.06 10.59
CA ALA A 138 7.63 11.52 10.11
C ALA A 138 7.93 12.96 10.59
N ALA A 139 6.94 13.86 10.53
CA ALA A 139 7.08 15.23 10.98
C ALA A 139 7.28 15.34 12.49
N ALA A 140 6.62 14.48 13.28
CA ALA A 140 6.78 14.39 14.73
C ALA A 140 8.19 13.87 15.08
N GLY A 141 8.62 12.80 14.42
CA GLY A 141 9.96 12.22 14.60
C GLY A 141 11.09 13.20 14.27
N ALA A 142 10.95 13.96 13.17
CA ALA A 142 11.90 15.01 12.81
C ALA A 142 11.99 16.10 13.89
N SER A 143 10.84 16.63 14.34
CA SER A 143 10.82 17.65 15.40
C SER A 143 11.28 17.13 16.77
N GLY A 144 11.06 15.85 17.06
CA GLY A 144 11.60 15.18 18.24
C GLY A 144 13.12 15.05 18.19
N SER A 145 13.68 14.69 17.03
CA SER A 145 15.13 14.66 16.80
C SER A 145 15.77 16.05 16.92
N ASP A 146 15.11 17.07 16.37
CA ASP A 146 15.53 18.47 16.51
C ASP A 146 15.50 18.91 17.98
N ALA A 147 14.47 18.52 18.73
CA ALA A 147 14.37 18.81 20.16
C ALA A 147 15.46 18.11 20.99
N ALA A 148 15.84 16.88 20.62
CA ALA A 148 16.90 16.13 21.28
C ALA A 148 18.29 16.77 21.10
N THR A 149 18.50 17.50 20.00
CA THR A 149 19.80 18.12 19.68
C THR A 149 19.86 19.62 20.00
N ALA A 150 18.72 20.29 20.11
CA ALA A 150 18.62 21.70 20.48
C ALA A 150 18.88 21.93 21.98
N VAL A 151 19.18 23.18 22.35
CA VAL A 151 19.45 23.60 23.73
C VAL A 151 18.61 24.82 24.10
N GLY A 152 18.18 24.91 25.36
CA GLY A 152 17.48 26.07 25.89
C GLY A 152 16.08 26.25 25.29
N GLN A 153 15.75 27.47 24.86
CA GLN A 153 14.41 27.78 24.33
C GLN A 153 14.07 27.03 23.04
N ASN A 154 15.06 26.77 22.18
CA ASN A 154 14.84 26.05 20.92
C ASN A 154 14.43 24.59 21.16
N GLN A 155 14.96 23.96 22.20
CA GLN A 155 14.54 22.62 22.63
C GLN A 155 13.08 22.61 23.06
N VAL A 156 12.66 23.59 23.87
CA VAL A 156 11.27 23.69 24.35
C VAL A 156 10.30 23.89 23.19
N VAL A 157 10.63 24.79 22.24
CA VAL A 157 9.79 25.03 21.06
C VAL A 157 9.71 23.77 20.19
N SER A 158 10.85 23.13 19.90
CA SER A 158 10.86 21.92 19.06
C SER A 158 10.11 20.74 19.70
N ALA A 159 10.23 20.58 21.02
CA ALA A 159 9.48 19.57 21.76
C ALA A 159 7.97 19.85 21.74
N ALA A 160 7.56 21.11 21.88
CA ALA A 160 6.15 21.49 21.78
C ALA A 160 5.58 21.23 20.38
N VAL A 161 6.34 21.55 19.32
CA VAL A 161 5.96 21.24 17.93
C VAL A 161 5.88 19.73 17.68
N ALA A 162 6.78 18.95 18.28
CA ALA A 162 6.71 17.49 18.20
C ALA A 162 5.45 16.95 18.89
N GLY A 163 5.12 17.47 20.08
CA GLY A 163 3.90 17.15 20.81
C GLY A 163 2.63 17.45 20.01
N GLU A 164 2.50 18.66 19.45
CA GLU A 164 1.33 19.04 18.63
C GLU A 164 1.11 18.09 17.44
N LYS A 165 2.20 17.66 16.80
CA LYS A 165 2.14 16.71 15.68
C LYS A 165 1.78 15.30 16.12
N LEU A 166 2.22 14.87 17.31
CA LEU A 166 1.83 13.60 17.91
C LEU A 166 0.35 13.63 18.29
N ASP A 167 -0.13 14.69 18.93
CA ASP A 167 -1.55 14.86 19.27
C ASP A 167 -2.42 14.81 18.01
N ALA A 168 -1.98 15.44 16.92
CA ALA A 168 -2.64 15.34 15.63
C ALA A 168 -2.62 13.90 15.07
N LEU A 169 -1.50 13.17 15.17
CA LEU A 169 -1.43 11.78 14.75
C LEU A 169 -2.40 10.89 15.55
N GLU A 170 -2.42 11.04 16.87
CA GLU A 170 -3.33 10.32 17.76
C GLU A 170 -4.80 10.62 17.46
N SER A 171 -5.13 11.88 17.14
CA SER A 171 -6.47 12.27 16.69
C SER A 171 -6.87 11.58 15.37
N ALA A 172 -5.91 11.38 14.45
CA ALA A 172 -6.14 10.72 13.17
C ALA A 172 -6.29 9.20 13.28
N LEU A 173 -5.71 8.57 14.31
CA LEU A 173 -5.77 7.14 14.53
C LEU A 173 -7.00 6.74 15.35
N PRO A 174 -7.45 5.47 15.27
CA PRO A 174 -8.45 4.95 16.21
C PRO A 174 -7.94 5.04 17.65
N ALA A 175 -8.83 5.35 18.59
CA ALA A 175 -8.46 5.49 20.01
C ALA A 175 -7.88 4.20 20.62
N GLU A 176 -8.28 3.04 20.09
CA GLU A 176 -7.77 1.75 20.50
C GLU A 176 -7.08 1.05 19.31
N ALA A 177 -5.88 0.49 19.53
CA ALA A 177 -5.18 -0.29 18.51
C ALA A 177 -5.96 -1.54 18.06
N SER A 178 -6.79 -2.10 18.95
CA SER A 178 -7.74 -3.18 18.65
C SER A 178 -8.76 -2.78 17.58
N ALA A 179 -9.22 -1.53 17.58
CA ALA A 179 -10.18 -1.03 16.61
C ALA A 179 -9.56 -0.90 15.21
N LEU A 180 -8.30 -0.47 15.11
CA LEU A 180 -7.56 -0.49 13.85
C LEU A 180 -7.40 -1.91 13.31
N LEU A 181 -7.03 -2.85 14.18
CA LEU A 181 -6.89 -4.25 13.79
C LEU A 181 -8.22 -4.85 13.33
N ALA A 182 -9.32 -4.57 14.03
CA ALA A 182 -10.67 -5.01 13.66
C ALA A 182 -11.10 -4.42 12.31
N LEU A 183 -10.77 -3.16 12.04
CA LEU A 183 -11.02 -2.50 10.77
C LEU A 183 -10.27 -3.19 9.62
N ILE A 184 -8.99 -3.50 9.80
CA ILE A 184 -8.18 -4.21 8.79
C ILE A 184 -8.76 -5.61 8.53
N ALA A 185 -9.07 -6.35 9.59
CA ALA A 185 -9.66 -7.69 9.49
C ALA A 185 -11.02 -7.69 8.79
N SER A 186 -11.84 -6.67 9.05
CA SER A 186 -13.14 -6.47 8.38
C SER A 186 -12.96 -6.29 6.87
N HIS A 187 -12.05 -5.40 6.45
CA HIS A 187 -11.76 -5.15 5.04
C HIS A 187 -11.16 -6.38 4.33
N ALA A 188 -10.24 -7.10 4.99
CA ALA A 188 -9.69 -8.34 4.45
C ALA A 188 -10.77 -9.40 4.23
N LYS A 189 -11.68 -9.58 5.21
CA LYS A 189 -12.81 -10.51 5.11
C LYS A 189 -13.79 -10.16 4.00
N MET A 190 -13.98 -8.87 3.72
CA MET A 190 -14.81 -8.39 2.62
C MET A 190 -14.16 -8.56 1.24
N GLY A 191 -12.87 -8.92 1.18
CA GLY A 191 -12.11 -8.99 -0.08
C GLY A 191 -11.47 -7.66 -0.49
N ALA A 192 -11.56 -6.62 0.34
CA ALA A 192 -10.98 -5.29 0.11
C ALA A 192 -9.46 -5.30 0.42
N LYS A 193 -8.72 -6.21 -0.21
CA LYS A 193 -7.30 -6.45 0.10
C LYS A 193 -6.43 -5.24 -0.15
N PHE A 194 -6.71 -4.43 -1.19
CA PHE A 194 -6.00 -3.17 -1.40
C PHE A 194 -6.17 -2.24 -0.20
N VAL A 195 -7.40 -2.03 0.25
CA VAL A 195 -7.71 -1.14 1.39
C VAL A 195 -7.06 -1.67 2.66
N ALA A 196 -7.24 -2.96 2.98
CA ALA A 196 -6.60 -3.60 4.11
C ALA A 196 -5.06 -3.43 4.06
N ARG A 197 -4.46 -3.56 2.87
CA ARG A 197 -3.02 -3.35 2.63
C ARG A 197 -2.59 -1.92 2.91
N GLN A 198 -3.36 -0.92 2.51
CA GLN A 198 -3.06 0.48 2.81
C GLN A 198 -3.14 0.77 4.32
N LEU A 199 -3.95 0.04 5.07
CA LEU A 199 -4.11 0.22 6.52
C LEU A 199 -3.05 -0.53 7.35
N LEU A 200 -2.48 -1.65 6.85
CA LEU A 200 -1.46 -2.43 7.57
C LEU A 200 -0.26 -1.60 8.08
N PRO A 201 0.34 -0.67 7.30
CA PRO A 201 1.42 0.17 7.78
C PRO A 201 1.05 1.07 8.96
N LEU A 202 -0.23 1.39 9.15
CA LEU A 202 -0.68 2.20 10.30
C LEU A 202 -0.51 1.44 11.63
N LEU A 203 -0.41 0.11 11.60
CA LEU A 203 -0.13 -0.69 12.79
C LEU A 203 1.25 -0.37 13.40
N SER A 204 2.20 0.18 12.62
CA SER A 204 3.49 0.63 13.17
C SER A 204 3.41 1.96 13.89
N LEU A 205 2.29 2.68 13.75
CA LEU A 205 2.06 4.00 14.33
C LEU A 205 1.22 3.92 15.61
N VAL A 206 0.68 2.75 15.94
CA VAL A 206 -0.02 2.47 17.19
C VAL A 206 0.88 1.66 18.12
N ASP A 207 0.63 1.79 19.42
CA ASP A 207 1.41 1.04 20.41
C ASP A 207 1.01 -0.45 20.43
N LEU A 208 1.88 -1.29 19.84
CA LEU A 208 1.78 -2.76 19.91
C LEU A 208 2.49 -3.34 21.15
N ALA A 209 2.82 -2.52 22.17
CA ALA A 209 3.30 -3.02 23.46
C ALA A 209 2.23 -3.83 24.18
N ASP A 210 0.95 -3.59 23.92
CA ASP A 210 -0.12 -4.46 24.40
C ASP A 210 0.00 -5.86 23.75
N GLY A 211 0.15 -6.87 24.61
CA GLY A 211 0.29 -8.25 24.17
C GLY A 211 -0.95 -8.78 23.46
N ALA A 212 -2.14 -8.26 23.74
CA ALA A 212 -3.37 -8.71 23.10
C ALA A 212 -3.46 -8.25 21.64
N THR A 213 -3.27 -6.96 21.38
CA THR A 213 -3.26 -6.39 20.02
C THR A 213 -2.12 -6.97 19.17
N ARG A 214 -0.93 -7.16 19.74
CA ARG A 214 0.19 -7.83 19.06
C ARG A 214 -0.14 -9.26 18.64
N ARG A 215 -0.74 -10.06 19.54
CA ARG A 215 -1.18 -11.44 19.21
C ARG A 215 -2.30 -11.44 18.19
N GLY A 216 -3.21 -10.47 18.26
CA GLY A 216 -4.26 -10.28 17.26
C GLY A 216 -3.69 -10.02 15.86
N ALA A 217 -2.70 -9.14 15.75
CA ALA A 217 -2.01 -8.86 14.49
C ALA A 217 -1.30 -10.11 13.92
N ILE A 218 -0.60 -10.87 14.77
CA ILE A 218 0.03 -12.14 14.40
C ILE A 218 -1.03 -13.14 13.88
N SER A 219 -2.14 -13.28 14.59
CA SER A 219 -3.22 -14.20 14.20
C SER A 219 -3.90 -13.79 12.90
N LEU A 220 -4.12 -12.49 12.68
CA LEU A 220 -4.66 -11.97 11.42
C LEU A 220 -3.72 -12.32 10.26
N VAL A 221 -2.42 -12.02 10.42
CA VAL A 221 -1.43 -12.31 9.37
C VAL A 221 -1.36 -13.81 9.06
N ALA A 222 -1.31 -14.66 10.08
CA ALA A 222 -1.29 -16.11 9.89
C ALA A 222 -2.56 -16.62 9.18
N ALA A 223 -3.73 -16.10 9.55
CA ALA A 223 -5.00 -16.49 8.93
C ALA A 223 -5.07 -16.08 7.45
N GLU A 224 -4.66 -14.85 7.12
CA GLU A 224 -4.68 -14.32 5.75
C GLU A 224 -3.62 -14.98 4.84
N LEU A 225 -2.44 -15.31 5.37
CA LEU A 225 -1.41 -16.03 4.62
C LEU A 225 -1.78 -17.49 4.35
N ALA A 226 -2.51 -18.13 5.28
CA ALA A 226 -3.00 -19.51 5.13
C ALA A 226 -4.39 -19.59 4.44
N ALA A 227 -4.98 -18.45 4.06
CA ALA A 227 -6.26 -18.40 3.37
C ALA A 227 -6.14 -19.04 1.98
N LYS A 228 -7.26 -19.59 1.48
CA LYS A 228 -7.27 -20.14 0.12
C LYS A 228 -6.91 -19.00 -0.87
N PRO A 229 -6.02 -19.23 -1.86
CA PRO A 229 -5.75 -18.23 -2.88
C PRO A 229 -7.06 -17.87 -3.58
N ALA A 230 -7.32 -16.57 -3.73
CA ALA A 230 -8.57 -16.07 -4.33
C ALA A 230 -8.27 -15.33 -5.63
N ALA A 231 -9.14 -15.51 -6.62
CA ALA A 231 -9.18 -14.69 -7.83
C ALA A 231 -9.82 -13.32 -7.54
N ALA A 232 -9.67 -12.37 -8.47
CA ALA A 232 -10.33 -11.06 -8.36
C ALA A 232 -11.87 -11.20 -8.31
N ASP A 233 -12.41 -12.16 -9.06
CA ASP A 233 -13.85 -12.43 -9.18
C ASP A 233 -14.44 -13.16 -7.95
N ASP A 234 -13.59 -13.65 -7.04
CA ASP A 234 -14.03 -14.33 -5.81
C ASP A 234 -14.42 -13.34 -4.69
N ALA A 235 -14.30 -12.03 -4.92
CA ALA A 235 -14.74 -11.02 -3.98
C ALA A 235 -16.26 -11.15 -3.78
N THR A 236 -16.69 -11.38 -2.54
CA THR A 236 -18.10 -11.65 -2.20
C THR A 236 -19.00 -10.41 -2.25
N PHE A 237 -18.43 -9.27 -2.61
CA PHE A 237 -19.13 -8.01 -2.78
C PHE A 237 -18.72 -7.41 -4.13
N ASP A 238 -19.66 -7.36 -5.08
CA ASP A 238 -19.48 -6.81 -6.43
C ASP A 238 -19.04 -5.33 -6.45
N ASP A 239 -19.18 -4.62 -5.33
CA ASP A 239 -18.81 -3.21 -5.14
C ASP A 239 -17.56 -3.00 -4.26
N VAL A 240 -16.77 -4.05 -3.95
CA VAL A 240 -15.52 -3.86 -3.20
C VAL A 240 -14.44 -3.29 -4.09
N ALA A 241 -14.29 -1.96 -4.05
CA ALA A 241 -13.10 -1.31 -4.53
C ALA A 241 -11.86 -1.87 -3.81
N GLY A 242 -10.85 -2.35 -4.54
CA GLY A 242 -9.65 -2.96 -3.95
C GLY A 242 -9.45 -4.47 -4.11
N ALA A 243 -10.12 -5.14 -5.05
CA ALA A 243 -10.03 -6.59 -5.24
C ALA A 243 -8.69 -7.01 -5.88
N VAL A 244 -7.67 -7.28 -5.04
CA VAL A 244 -6.38 -7.82 -5.49
C VAL A 244 -6.42 -9.34 -5.46
N SER A 245 -6.26 -9.97 -6.63
CA SER A 245 -6.08 -11.42 -6.72
C SER A 245 -4.83 -11.87 -5.96
N SER A 246 -4.86 -13.05 -5.34
CA SER A 246 -3.65 -13.66 -4.79
C SER A 246 -2.60 -13.86 -5.88
N HIS A 247 -1.31 -13.94 -5.50
CA HIS A 247 -0.22 -14.11 -6.47
C HIS A 247 -0.45 -15.31 -7.41
N ALA A 248 -0.92 -16.45 -6.89
CA ALA A 248 -1.22 -17.63 -7.70
C ALA A 248 -2.30 -17.41 -8.79
N HIS A 249 -3.13 -16.37 -8.64
CA HIS A 249 -4.18 -15.97 -9.59
C HIS A 249 -3.76 -14.81 -10.51
N GLY A 250 -2.46 -14.48 -10.56
CA GLY A 250 -1.94 -13.39 -11.40
C GLY A 250 -1.85 -12.04 -10.70
N GLY A 251 -2.03 -12.00 -9.38
CA GLY A 251 -1.77 -10.81 -8.58
C GLY A 251 -0.29 -10.47 -8.50
N ASP A 252 0.01 -9.20 -8.22
CA ASP A 252 1.37 -8.70 -8.08
C ASP A 252 2.05 -9.11 -6.76
N GLY A 253 1.36 -9.82 -5.87
CA GLY A 253 1.85 -10.26 -4.57
C GLY A 253 2.01 -9.16 -3.51
N ALA A 254 1.47 -7.96 -3.75
CA ALA A 254 1.65 -6.83 -2.83
C ALA A 254 0.97 -7.04 -1.47
N TRP A 255 -0.16 -7.76 -1.43
CA TRP A 255 -0.86 -8.11 -0.20
C TRP A 255 0.00 -9.00 0.71
N GLU A 256 0.54 -10.08 0.16
CA GLU A 256 1.37 -11.03 0.87
C GLU A 256 2.67 -10.38 1.35
N ARG A 257 3.30 -9.52 0.53
CA ARG A 257 4.48 -8.74 0.98
C ARG A 257 4.16 -7.86 2.17
N ALA A 258 3.02 -7.18 2.16
CA ALA A 258 2.59 -6.34 3.28
C ALA A 258 2.33 -7.18 4.54
N LEU A 259 1.68 -8.33 4.42
CA LEU A 259 1.46 -9.27 5.52
C LEU A 259 2.79 -9.75 6.12
N VAL A 260 3.76 -10.15 5.29
CA VAL A 260 5.09 -10.57 5.75
C VAL A 260 5.83 -9.42 6.46
N ALA A 261 5.71 -8.18 5.97
CA ALA A 261 6.26 -7.01 6.65
C ALA A 261 5.60 -6.78 8.02
N THR A 262 4.27 -6.91 8.11
CA THR A 262 3.52 -6.81 9.36
C THR A 262 3.90 -7.93 10.33
N ALA A 263 4.12 -9.18 9.86
CA ALA A 263 4.60 -10.28 10.70
C ALA A 263 5.95 -9.94 11.35
N LYS A 264 6.90 -9.43 10.58
CA LYS A 264 8.22 -9.03 11.11
C LYS A 264 8.11 -7.99 12.20
N MET A 265 7.25 -6.99 11.99
CA MET A 265 6.97 -5.95 12.98
C MET A 265 6.31 -6.53 14.24
N ALA A 266 5.26 -7.35 14.10
CA ALA A 266 4.47 -7.84 15.23
C ALA A 266 5.22 -8.88 16.08
N HIS A 267 6.02 -9.76 15.46
CA HIS A 267 6.82 -10.76 16.19
C HIS A 267 8.05 -10.15 16.87
N GLY A 268 8.59 -9.03 16.35
CA GLY A 268 9.83 -8.41 16.85
C GLY A 268 11.10 -9.25 16.65
N SER A 269 10.98 -10.45 16.05
CA SER A 269 12.08 -11.36 15.72
C SER A 269 11.88 -11.96 14.34
N ASN A 270 12.92 -11.87 13.51
CA ASN A 270 12.90 -12.43 12.15
C ASN A 270 12.68 -13.93 12.13
N ALA A 271 13.20 -14.67 13.13
CA ALA A 271 13.04 -16.11 13.22
C ALA A 271 11.58 -16.51 13.47
N ALA A 272 10.90 -15.82 14.40
CA ALA A 272 9.50 -16.08 14.70
C ALA A 272 8.57 -15.69 13.55
N ALA A 273 8.82 -14.55 12.89
CA ALA A 273 8.08 -14.16 11.69
C ALA A 273 8.26 -15.17 10.54
N THR A 274 9.48 -15.67 10.34
CA THR A 274 9.78 -16.69 9.32
C THR A 274 9.05 -18.00 9.60
N ALA A 275 9.05 -18.45 10.86
CA ALA A 275 8.33 -19.66 11.26
C ALA A 275 6.82 -19.53 10.97
N SER A 276 6.21 -18.40 11.30
CA SER A 276 4.77 -18.17 11.03
C SER A 276 4.44 -18.20 9.53
N VAL A 277 5.28 -17.63 8.67
CA VAL A 277 5.07 -17.67 7.22
C VAL A 277 5.29 -19.08 6.65
N LEU A 278 6.25 -19.84 7.17
CA LEU A 278 6.47 -21.24 6.80
C LEU A 278 5.28 -22.12 7.22
N GLU A 279 4.74 -21.91 8.43
CA GLU A 279 3.52 -22.60 8.88
C GLU A 279 2.33 -22.31 7.95
N ALA A 280 2.18 -21.08 7.48
CA ALA A 280 1.17 -20.73 6.49
C ALA A 280 1.40 -21.42 5.13
N ALA A 281 2.64 -21.48 4.66
CA ALA A 281 3.00 -22.20 3.44
C ALA A 281 2.75 -23.71 3.56
N ASP A 282 3.07 -24.31 4.71
CA ASP A 282 2.76 -25.72 5.00
C ASP A 282 1.24 -25.96 5.08
N ALA A 283 0.46 -25.03 5.63
CA ALA A 283 -1.00 -25.11 5.67
C ALA A 283 -1.64 -25.02 4.28
N LEU A 284 -1.06 -24.23 3.37
CA LEU A 284 -1.45 -24.20 1.96
C LEU A 284 -1.07 -25.50 1.26
N ARG A 285 0.13 -26.04 1.52
CA ARG A 285 0.57 -27.33 0.97
C ARG A 285 -0.24 -28.51 1.51
N ALA A 286 -0.76 -28.45 2.73
CA ALA A 286 -1.67 -29.49 3.20
C ALA A 286 -2.96 -29.61 2.33
N ARG A 287 -3.22 -28.60 1.47
CA ARG A 287 -4.33 -28.56 0.52
C ARG A 287 -3.92 -28.95 -0.91
N ASP A 288 -2.65 -29.29 -1.12
CA ASP A 288 -1.96 -29.58 -2.40
C ASP A 288 -2.46 -30.86 -3.11
N GLY A 289 -3.53 -31.49 -2.60
CA GLY A 289 -4.24 -32.57 -3.26
C GLY A 289 -5.36 -32.13 -4.20
N ASP A 290 -5.88 -30.90 -4.07
CA ASP A 290 -7.08 -30.42 -4.78
C ASP A 290 -6.90 -29.06 -5.51
N ASP A 291 -5.78 -28.35 -5.31
CA ASP A 291 -5.64 -26.96 -5.80
C ASP A 291 -4.18 -26.58 -6.14
N GLU A 292 -3.81 -26.68 -7.42
CA GLU A 292 -2.49 -26.26 -7.94
C GLU A 292 -2.16 -24.80 -7.60
N LYS A 293 -3.16 -23.94 -7.38
CA LYS A 293 -2.96 -22.54 -6.97
C LYS A 293 -2.48 -22.42 -5.54
N ALA A 294 -2.86 -23.33 -4.65
CA ALA A 294 -2.36 -23.38 -3.29
C ALA A 294 -0.86 -23.71 -3.26
N HIS A 295 -0.40 -24.60 -4.12
CA HIS A 295 1.04 -24.90 -4.29
C HIS A 295 1.82 -23.67 -4.77
N ALA A 296 1.35 -23.04 -5.84
CA ALA A 296 1.98 -21.85 -6.40
C ALA A 296 2.04 -20.70 -5.39
N GLN A 297 1.00 -20.54 -4.57
CA GLN A 297 0.96 -19.55 -3.49
C GLN A 297 1.97 -19.88 -2.38
N ALA A 298 2.06 -21.14 -1.95
CA ALA A 298 3.04 -21.57 -0.95
C ALA A 298 4.48 -21.33 -1.43
N LEU A 299 4.76 -21.62 -2.71
CA LEU A 299 6.07 -21.36 -3.32
C LEU A 299 6.41 -19.85 -3.37
N PHE A 300 5.41 -19.00 -3.63
CA PHE A 300 5.59 -17.55 -3.57
C PHE A 300 5.93 -17.07 -2.15
N LEU A 301 5.24 -17.56 -1.12
CA LEU A 301 5.56 -17.22 0.28
C LEU A 301 6.99 -17.66 0.67
N ALA A 302 7.40 -18.85 0.25
CA ALA A 302 8.79 -19.30 0.44
C ALA A 302 9.80 -18.39 -0.26
N THR A 303 9.49 -17.92 -1.48
CA THR A 303 10.35 -16.99 -2.22
C THR A 303 10.47 -15.65 -1.49
N LEU A 304 9.37 -15.09 -1.01
CA LEU A 304 9.37 -13.85 -0.22
C LEU A 304 10.23 -13.94 1.05
N LEU A 305 10.25 -15.11 1.69
CA LEU A 305 11.14 -15.36 2.82
C LEU A 305 12.60 -15.36 2.39
N LEU A 306 12.95 -16.09 1.33
CA LEU A 306 14.32 -16.23 0.84
C LEU A 306 14.92 -14.90 0.34
N GLU A 307 14.11 -14.04 -0.30
CA GLU A 307 14.55 -12.71 -0.74
C GLU A 307 14.93 -11.79 0.43
N ASN A 308 14.29 -11.96 1.58
CA ASN A 308 14.39 -11.04 2.70
C ASN A 308 15.15 -11.59 3.92
N LEU A 309 15.59 -12.84 3.89
CA LEU A 309 16.34 -13.48 4.97
C LEU A 309 17.84 -13.24 4.77
N PRO A 310 18.59 -12.84 5.82
CA PRO A 310 20.03 -12.90 5.76
C PRO A 310 20.46 -14.36 5.62
N ARG A 311 21.56 -14.61 4.88
CA ARG A 311 21.99 -15.96 4.47
C ARG A 311 22.21 -16.96 5.61
N ASN A 312 22.30 -16.49 6.86
CA ASN A 312 22.54 -17.27 8.06
C ASN A 312 21.29 -17.47 8.95
N ALA A 313 20.14 -16.92 8.58
CA ALA A 313 18.93 -16.99 9.40
C ALA A 313 18.10 -18.27 9.18
N LEU A 314 18.27 -18.93 8.03
CA LEU A 314 17.61 -20.20 7.74
C LEU A 314 18.53 -21.34 8.19
N SER A 315 18.03 -22.24 9.06
CA SER A 315 18.79 -23.42 9.45
C SER A 315 18.90 -24.41 8.28
N THR A 316 19.98 -25.19 8.23
CA THR A 316 20.19 -26.22 7.19
C THR A 316 19.03 -27.20 7.12
N THR A 317 18.46 -27.56 8.28
CA THR A 317 17.30 -28.46 8.36
C THR A 317 16.04 -27.83 7.77
N ALA A 318 15.78 -26.55 8.04
CA ALA A 318 14.64 -25.84 7.46
C ALA A 318 14.82 -25.62 5.96
N SER A 319 16.05 -25.37 5.48
CA SER A 319 16.33 -25.23 4.06
C SER A 319 16.16 -26.54 3.31
N GLU A 320 16.66 -27.66 3.86
CA GLU A 320 16.47 -28.99 3.27
C GLU A 320 14.99 -29.38 3.24
N ALA A 321 14.25 -29.16 4.34
CA ALA A 321 12.82 -29.43 4.38
C ALA A 321 12.06 -28.64 3.32
N LEU A 322 12.34 -27.33 3.17
CA LEU A 322 11.72 -26.47 2.16
C LEU A 322 12.05 -26.94 0.73
N MET A 323 13.29 -27.38 0.49
CA MET A 323 13.69 -27.92 -0.80
C MET A 323 12.97 -29.23 -1.15
N GLU A 324 12.90 -30.17 -0.23
CA GLU A 324 12.27 -31.48 -0.45
C GLU A 324 10.76 -31.38 -0.61
N THR A 325 10.12 -30.52 0.19
CA THR A 325 8.66 -30.54 0.35
C THR A 325 7.93 -29.55 -0.55
N LEU A 326 8.61 -28.51 -1.03
CA LEU A 326 7.96 -27.43 -1.78
C LEU A 326 8.67 -27.16 -3.11
N VAL A 327 9.99 -26.96 -3.07
CA VAL A 327 10.74 -26.54 -4.28
C VAL A 327 10.87 -27.69 -5.28
N ARG A 328 11.32 -28.88 -4.86
CA ARG A 328 11.49 -30.02 -5.78
C ARG A 328 10.18 -30.48 -6.41
N PRO A 329 9.08 -30.66 -5.65
CA PRO A 329 7.78 -30.97 -6.25
C PRO A 329 7.35 -29.90 -7.26
N GLY A 330 7.47 -28.62 -6.92
CA GLY A 330 7.08 -27.51 -7.79
C GLY A 330 7.87 -27.44 -9.11
N VAL A 331 9.13 -27.85 -9.12
CA VAL A 331 9.95 -27.95 -10.36
C VAL A 331 9.52 -29.13 -11.24
N THR A 332 8.98 -30.19 -10.64
CA THR A 332 8.51 -31.39 -11.36
C THR A 332 7.06 -31.31 -11.82
N HIS A 333 6.25 -30.42 -11.24
CA HIS A 333 4.91 -30.14 -11.73
C HIS A 333 4.99 -29.42 -13.09
N GLU A 334 4.27 -29.91 -14.10
CA GLU A 334 4.05 -29.21 -15.38
C GLU A 334 3.11 -28.01 -15.19
N VAL A 335 3.46 -27.07 -14.31
CA VAL A 335 2.75 -25.81 -14.26
C VAL A 335 3.18 -25.02 -15.50
N ARG A 336 2.29 -24.92 -16.49
CA ARG A 336 2.45 -23.95 -17.57
C ARG A 336 2.77 -22.61 -16.91
N PRO A 337 3.87 -21.94 -17.28
CA PRO A 337 4.23 -20.69 -16.65
C PRO A 337 3.06 -19.73 -16.85
N ILE A 338 2.43 -19.33 -15.75
CA ILE A 338 1.70 -18.07 -15.72
C ILE A 338 2.81 -17.06 -16.05
N HIS A 339 2.79 -16.56 -17.28
CA HIS A 339 3.90 -15.91 -17.96
C HIS A 339 4.62 -14.89 -17.05
N TRP A 340 5.76 -15.27 -16.47
CA TRP A 340 6.65 -14.37 -15.74
C TRP A 340 8.02 -14.38 -16.42
N SER A 341 8.28 -13.34 -17.20
CA SER A 341 9.62 -12.91 -17.58
C SER A 341 10.05 -11.80 -16.62
N PRO A 342 11.20 -11.89 -15.94
CA PRO A 342 11.76 -10.77 -15.16
C PRO A 342 12.24 -9.59 -16.04
N TYR A 343 12.09 -9.69 -17.37
CA TYR A 343 12.33 -8.62 -18.33
C TYR A 343 11.23 -8.63 -19.40
N ASP A 344 10.17 -7.86 -19.22
CA ASP A 344 9.32 -7.46 -20.35
C ASP A 344 8.79 -6.04 -20.16
N PRO A 345 9.46 -5.02 -20.71
CA PRO A 345 8.86 -3.72 -20.90
C PRO A 345 8.11 -3.74 -22.23
N VAL A 346 6.85 -3.31 -22.18
CA VAL A 346 5.99 -2.93 -23.31
C VAL A 346 5.19 -4.07 -23.93
N GLY A 347 3.87 -3.97 -23.78
CA GLY A 347 2.89 -4.87 -24.34
C GLY A 347 3.02 -5.04 -25.86
N VAL A 348 2.88 -6.29 -26.28
CA VAL A 348 2.52 -6.65 -27.65
C VAL A 348 1.24 -7.44 -27.57
N VAL A 349 0.18 -6.83 -28.10
CA VAL A 349 -1.10 -7.47 -28.38
C VAL A 349 -0.82 -8.58 -29.39
N ASN A 350 -0.99 -9.84 -28.99
CA ASN A 350 -1.07 -10.93 -29.95
C ASN A 350 -2.38 -10.78 -30.73
N ALA A 351 -2.26 -10.31 -31.97
CA ALA A 351 -3.21 -10.63 -33.00
C ALA A 351 -3.02 -12.10 -33.36
N ASP A 352 -4.06 -12.91 -33.13
CA ASP A 352 -4.15 -14.25 -33.71
C ASP A 352 -4.52 -14.16 -35.21
N PRO A 353 -4.16 -15.18 -36.01
CA PRO A 353 -4.17 -15.15 -37.47
C PRO A 353 -5.54 -15.05 -38.15
#